data_AF-A0A1B4XCS1-F1
#
_entry.id   AF-A0A1B4XCS1-F1
#
_cell.length_a   1.000
_cell.length_b   1.000
_cell.length_c   1.000
_cell.angle_alpha   90.00
_cell.angle_beta   90.00
_cell.angle_gamma   90.00
#
_symmetry.space_group_name_H-M   'P 1'
#
loop_
_entity.id
_entity.type
_entity.pdbx_description
1 polymer ?
#
loop_
_entity_poly.entity_id
_entity_poly.type
_entity_poly.pdbx_seq_one_letter_code
_entity_poly.pdbx_strand_id
1 'polypeptide(L)' 'MSAAKNTESGRDEKVPAMQRVLDNPFLLLFLGVTMPTVFYILWGVMEIVTLPLAK' A
#
# COMPACT_ATOMS: atom_id res chain seq x y z
N MET A 1 -18.27 -3.82 -50.17
CA MET A 1 -18.71 -2.68 -49.34
C MET A 1 -19.03 -3.20 -47.95
N SER A 2 -18.44 -2.56 -46.94
CA SER A 2 -18.42 -2.91 -45.51
C SER A 2 -19.77 -3.21 -44.90
N ALA A 3 -19.87 -4.29 -44.13
CA ALA A 3 -20.82 -4.42 -43.02
C ALA A 3 -20.41 -5.55 -42.05
N ALA A 4 -19.19 -5.50 -41.51
CA ALA A 4 -18.85 -6.23 -40.28
C ALA A 4 -18.54 -5.18 -39.21
N LYS A 5 -19.61 -4.62 -38.63
CA LYS A 5 -19.53 -3.78 -37.44
C LYS A 5 -19.18 -4.71 -36.28
N ASN A 6 -17.88 -4.95 -36.10
CA ASN A 6 -17.37 -5.66 -34.93
C ASN A 6 -17.91 -4.95 -33.69
N THR A 7 -18.72 -5.70 -32.93
CA THR A 7 -19.22 -5.30 -31.63
C THR A 7 -18.04 -5.32 -30.67
N GLU A 8 -17.35 -4.19 -30.55
CA GLU A 8 -16.47 -3.92 -29.42
C GLU A 8 -17.36 -3.76 -28.18
N SER A 9 -17.74 -4.90 -27.60
CA SER A 9 -18.21 -4.93 -26.22
C SER A 9 -17.01 -4.59 -25.35
N GLY A 10 -16.84 -3.30 -25.07
CA GLY A 10 -15.92 -2.78 -24.08
C GLY A 10 -16.19 -3.46 -22.75
N ARG A 11 -15.45 -4.52 -22.47
CA ARG A 11 -15.35 -5.09 -21.15
C ARG A 11 -14.58 -4.07 -20.33
N ASP A 12 -15.30 -3.19 -19.63
CA ASP A 12 -14.78 -2.46 -18.48
C ASP A 12 -14.33 -3.50 -17.44
N GLU A 13 -13.14 -4.06 -17.64
CA GLU A 13 -12.49 -4.93 -16.66
C GLU A 13 -12.18 -4.03 -15.46
N LYS A 14 -13.04 -4.10 -14.44
CA LYS A 14 -12.86 -3.36 -13.19
C LYS A 14 -11.49 -3.73 -12.63
N VAL A 15 -10.55 -2.79 -12.70
CA VAL A 15 -9.21 -2.96 -12.13
C VAL A 15 -9.35 -3.39 -10.67
N PRO A 16 -8.79 -4.55 -10.27
CA PRO A 16 -8.89 -5.07 -8.91
C PRO A 16 -8.37 -4.06 -7.90
N ALA A 17 -9.03 -3.96 -6.73
CA ALA A 17 -8.68 -2.98 -5.71
C ALA A 17 -7.23 -3.12 -5.22
N MET A 18 -6.74 -4.36 -5.08
CA MET A 18 -5.35 -4.62 -4.71
C MET A 18 -4.37 -4.09 -5.76
N GLN A 19 -4.72 -4.16 -7.04
CA GLN A 19 -3.88 -3.70 -8.14
C GLN A 19 -3.74 -2.18 -8.11
N ARG A 20 -4.84 -1.44 -7.88
CA ARG A 20 -4.81 0.02 -7.70
C ARG A 20 -3.93 0.49 -6.53
N VAL A 21 -3.83 -0.32 -5.47
CA VAL A 21 -2.96 -0.02 -4.32
C VAL A 21 -1.49 -0.21 -4.69
N LEU A 22 -1.17 -1.28 -5.43
CA LEU A 22 0.20 -1.56 -5.90
C LEU A 22 0.62 -0.64 -7.06
N ASP A 23 -0.32 -0.15 -7.85
CA ASP A 23 -0.06 0.75 -8.98
C ASP A 23 0.20 2.20 -8.53
N ASN A 24 -0.07 2.55 -7.26
CA ASN A 24 0.19 3.89 -6.74
C ASN A 24 1.54 3.94 -5.98
N PRO A 25 2.59 4.51 -6.59
CA PRO A 25 3.92 4.54 -5.99
C PRO A 25 3.97 5.32 -4.67
N PHE A 26 3.11 6.32 -4.47
CA PHE A 26 3.05 7.07 -3.20
C PHE A 26 2.43 6.25 -2.08
N LEU A 27 1.42 5.41 -2.36
CA LEU A 27 0.86 4.49 -1.36
C LEU A 27 1.89 3.45 -0.95
N LEU A 28 2.64 2.91 -1.92
CA LEU A 28 3.73 1.99 -1.64
C LEU A 28 4.86 2.64 -0.84
N LEU A 29 5.26 3.88 -1.19
CA LEU A 29 6.26 4.63 -0.44
C LEU A 29 5.77 4.92 0.98
N PHE A 30 4.54 5.42 1.13
CA PHE A 30 3.94 5.70 2.43
C PHE A 30 3.93 4.45 3.31
N LEU A 31 3.47 3.31 2.79
CA LEU A 31 3.46 2.06 3.53
C LEU A 31 4.88 1.59 3.86
N GLY A 32 5.81 1.72 2.91
CA GLY A 32 7.21 1.33 3.04
C GLY A 32 7.99 2.13 4.08
N VAL A 33 7.66 3.40 4.29
CA VAL A 33 8.27 4.22 5.36
C VAL A 33 7.48 4.07 6.67
N THR A 34 6.15 4.10 6.61
CA THR A 34 5.31 4.06 7.81
C THR A 34 5.47 2.75 8.57
N MET A 35 5.54 1.60 7.88
CA MET A 35 5.78 0.29 8.51
C MET A 35 7.01 0.32 9.42
N PRO A 36 8.26 0.47 8.92
CA PRO A 36 9.44 0.47 9.76
C PRO A 36 9.42 1.60 10.80
N THR A 37 8.92 2.79 10.46
CA THR A 37 8.83 3.89 11.42
C THR A 37 7.99 3.52 12.64
N VAL A 38 6.78 2.99 12.44
CA VAL A 38 5.91 2.57 13.55
C VAL A 38 6.55 1.43 14.33
N PHE A 39 7.12 0.44 13.65
CA PHE A 39 7.83 -0.66 14.30
C PHE A 39 8.97 -0.16 15.20
N TYR A 40 9.83 0.73 14.70
CA TYR A 40 10.95 1.28 15.46
C TYR A 40 10.49 2.17 16.61
N ILE A 41 9.42 2.94 16.45
CA ILE A 41 8.85 3.73 17.54
C ILE A 41 8.34 2.80 18.64
N LEU A 42 7.54 1.80 18.30
CA LEU A 42 7.00 0.85 19.27
C LEU A 42 8.13 0.10 19.98
N TRP A 43 9.14 -0.36 19.23
CA TRP A 43 10.32 -0.99 19.81
C TRP A 43 11.05 -0.03 20.77
N GLY A 44 11.35 1.19 20.33
CA GLY A 44 12.06 2.18 21.13
C GLY A 44 11.31 2.57 22.40
N VAL A 45 9.99 2.68 22.34
CA VAL A 45 9.15 2.95 23.52
C VAL A 45 9.22 1.79 24.50
N MET A 46 9.11 0.54 24.02
CA MET A 46 9.26 -0.63 24.88
C MET A 46 10.64 -0.66 25.56
N GLU A 47 11.71 -0.38 24.82
CA GLU A 47 13.07 -0.28 25.36
C GLU A 47 13.13 0.74 26.51
N ILE A 48 12.65 1.96 26.28
CA ILE A 48 12.68 3.05 27.27
C ILE A 48 11.90 2.69 28.54
N VAL A 49 10.72 2.06 28.41
CA VAL A 49 9.88 1.69 29.57
C VAL A 49 10.54 0.57 30.39
N THR A 50 11.31 -0.31 29.75
CA THR A 50 12.03 -1.39 30.45
C THR A 50 13.33 -0.95 31.10
N LEU A 51 13.85 0.23 30.77
CA LEU A 51 15.08 0.72 31.37
C LEU A 51 14.85 1.00 32.87
N PRO A 52 15.67 0.41 33.75
CA PRO A 52 15.57 0.69 35.18
C PRO A 52 15.97 2.14 35.43
N LEU A 53 15.10 2.89 36.11
CA LEU A 53 15.42 4.23 36.56
C LEU A 53 16.57 4.13 37.57
N ALA A 54 17.69 4.80 37.27
CA ALA A 54 18.83 4.86 38.16
C ALA A 54 18.40 5.43 39.53
N LYS A 55 18.87 4.77 40.59
CA LYS A 55 18.50 5.07 41.98
C LYS A 55 19.19 6.32 42.53
#